data_AF-A0A0D3F5B1-F1
#
_entry.id   AF-A0A0D3F5B1-F1
#
_cell.length_a   1.000
_cell.length_b   1.000
_cell.length_c   1.000
_cell.angle_alpha   90.00
_cell.angle_beta   90.00
_cell.angle_gamma   90.00
#
_symmetry.space_group_name_H-M   'P 1'
#
loop_
_entity.id
_entity.type
_entity.pdbx_description
1 polymer ?
#
loop_
_entity_poly.entity_id
_entity_poly.type
_entity_poly.pdbx_seq_one_letter_code
_entity_poly.pdbx_strand_id
1 'polypeptide(L)'
;MAPPRFPPSSSAAAARRPPRSTPPNRPRPSPAAAAAASPAPASPLEKALLEEVLLHAAFEGNLRIFRKVVRALDEGDGRLADKVGAVRDSDGLGALHLAAAREKLPVCQYLVEELRVDVDAVDNKGETALTFAINCGNEDMVRYLLDHGADTEKLNNDGLTALHFAAGEGKCKIVEILLSKGAYIDSLTTGGTALHCAAYNGRDAVVKILLDHHADHKKVSWGAYTPLFVAVESGSLKCLKLLIEAGADVKGIGKEIPLITAASKGLTDIIKCLLEAGADPNVRDCLGHMPIEVAARCGEWKAVEILFPVTSRIQSVPDWTVDGIINHVKSLPEVKEEDFCEATLDMGKFQGREAVKNKDYLGAMNIYTAAIALNPTDASLFSNRSLCWLHLGEGKKALMDAEACRMMRPDWPKACYRKGAALMLLKDYKKEYNSFLDGLKLEPENIEMKNALSEALQALKMSDSVDMEPLD
;
A
#
# COMPACT_ATOMS: atom_id res chain seq x y z
N MET A 1 6.10 -30.03 59.44
CA MET A 1 4.75 -30.49 59.80
C MET A 1 4.04 -30.93 58.53
N ALA A 2 3.91 -32.24 58.34
CA ALA A 2 3.03 -32.88 57.37
C ALA A 2 2.31 -34.00 58.11
N PRO A 3 0.99 -34.18 57.91
CA PRO A 3 0.31 -35.43 58.25
C PRO A 3 -0.52 -35.97 57.06
N PRO A 4 -0.98 -37.23 57.09
CA PRO A 4 -0.20 -38.44 57.36
C PRO A 4 -0.34 -39.49 56.23
N ARG A 5 0.69 -40.31 56.07
CA ARG A 5 0.66 -41.65 55.44
C ARG A 5 0.24 -42.69 56.48
N PHE A 6 -0.46 -43.75 56.08
CA PHE A 6 -0.50 -45.06 56.76
C PHE A 6 -1.10 -46.14 55.79
N PRO A 7 -0.86 -47.46 56.02
CA PRO A 7 0.15 -48.26 55.30
C PRO A 7 -0.47 -49.47 54.52
N PRO A 8 0.36 -50.37 53.91
CA PRO A 8 -0.10 -51.51 53.11
C PRO A 8 -0.12 -52.84 53.90
N SER A 9 -0.99 -53.77 53.48
CA SER A 9 -0.99 -55.19 53.85
C SER A 9 -1.87 -55.94 52.84
N SER A 10 -1.62 -57.15 52.34
CA SER A 10 -0.57 -58.14 52.53
C SER A 10 -0.79 -59.27 51.50
N SER A 11 0.30 -59.97 51.17
CA SER A 11 0.36 -61.40 50.88
C SER A 11 -0.18 -61.95 49.56
N ALA A 12 0.77 -62.43 48.76
CA ALA A 12 0.65 -63.51 47.80
C ALA A 12 0.18 -64.82 48.45
N ALA A 13 -0.48 -65.69 47.68
CA ALA A 13 0.00 -67.06 47.42
C ALA A 13 -0.98 -67.83 46.52
N ALA A 14 -0.38 -68.62 45.63
CA ALA A 14 -0.97 -69.47 44.61
C ALA A 14 -1.82 -70.63 45.14
N ALA A 15 -2.81 -71.07 44.36
CA ALA A 15 -3.18 -72.48 44.27
C ALA A 15 -3.94 -72.83 42.96
N ARG A 16 -3.20 -73.51 42.07
CA ARG A 16 -3.57 -74.72 41.29
C ARG A 16 -4.94 -74.77 40.58
N ARG A 17 -4.87 -74.70 39.24
CA ARG A 17 -5.90 -75.16 38.28
C ARG A 17 -5.98 -76.70 38.21
N PRO A 18 -7.18 -77.29 38.02
CA PRO A 18 -7.34 -78.65 37.50
C PRO A 18 -7.39 -78.68 35.95
N PRO A 19 -7.20 -79.87 35.30
CA PRO A 19 -6.93 -79.96 33.86
C PRO A 19 -8.15 -80.21 32.95
N ARG A 20 -8.02 -79.63 31.74
CA ARG A 20 -8.47 -80.03 30.38
C ARG A 20 -9.83 -80.71 30.13
N SER A 21 -10.57 -80.12 29.18
CA SER A 21 -11.11 -80.85 28.01
C SER A 21 -10.96 -80.01 26.74
N THR A 22 -10.50 -80.65 25.66
CA THR A 22 -10.19 -80.07 24.34
C THR A 22 -11.37 -80.25 23.37
N PRO A 23 -11.77 -79.22 22.59
CA PRO A 23 -12.56 -79.40 21.37
C PRO A 23 -11.66 -79.55 20.11
N PRO A 24 -12.17 -80.11 19.01
CA PRO A 24 -11.35 -80.57 17.90
C PRO A 24 -10.80 -79.46 17.00
N ASN A 25 -9.65 -79.79 16.38
CA ASN A 25 -8.86 -79.01 15.44
C ASN A 25 -9.68 -78.26 14.37
N ARG A 26 -9.51 -76.92 14.31
CA ARG A 26 -9.59 -76.16 13.07
C ARG A 26 -8.17 -75.85 12.57
N PRO A 27 -7.87 -75.98 11.26
CA PRO A 27 -6.56 -75.64 10.74
C PRO A 27 -6.29 -74.13 10.91
N ARG A 28 -5.08 -73.79 11.38
CA ARG A 28 -4.59 -72.41 11.43
C ARG A 28 -4.39 -71.89 10.00
N PRO A 29 -4.82 -70.65 9.68
CA PRO A 29 -4.34 -69.98 8.48
C PRO A 29 -2.88 -69.53 8.68
N SER A 30 -2.10 -69.66 7.62
CA SER A 30 -0.70 -69.26 7.49
C SER A 30 -0.51 -67.74 7.70
N PRO A 31 0.64 -67.26 8.20
CA PRO A 31 0.90 -65.83 8.34
C PRO A 31 1.32 -65.25 6.98
N ALA A 32 0.35 -64.85 6.17
CA ALA A 32 0.57 -64.04 4.99
C ALA A 32 0.20 -62.58 5.30
N ALA A 33 1.25 -61.74 5.38
CA ALA A 33 1.26 -60.29 5.16
C ALA A 33 -0.04 -59.52 5.48
N ALA A 34 -0.17 -59.05 6.72
CA ALA A 34 -0.95 -57.86 7.01
C ALA A 34 -0.14 -56.62 6.60
N ALA A 35 0.00 -56.41 5.29
CA ALA A 35 0.19 -55.06 4.79
C ALA A 35 -1.16 -54.37 5.00
N ALA A 36 -1.22 -53.41 5.93
CA ALA A 36 -2.41 -52.57 6.09
C ALA A 36 -2.70 -51.93 4.74
N ALA A 37 -3.76 -52.39 4.06
CA ALA A 37 -4.24 -51.75 2.86
C ALA A 37 -4.54 -50.29 3.21
N SER A 38 -3.92 -49.35 2.51
CA SER A 38 -4.31 -47.94 2.59
C SER A 38 -5.84 -47.86 2.43
N PRO A 39 -6.53 -47.07 3.26
CA PRO A 39 -7.98 -46.95 3.17
C PRO A 39 -8.37 -46.57 1.74
N ALA A 40 -9.46 -47.15 1.24
CA ALA A 40 -10.01 -46.79 -0.06
C ALA A 40 -10.25 -45.26 -0.10
N PRO A 41 -9.95 -44.58 -1.23
CA PRO A 41 -10.11 -43.14 -1.34
C PRO A 41 -11.57 -42.74 -1.07
N ALA A 42 -11.76 -41.68 -0.29
CA ALA A 42 -13.08 -41.17 0.08
C ALA A 42 -13.91 -40.80 -1.16
N SER A 43 -15.22 -41.01 -1.10
CA SER A 43 -16.13 -40.54 -2.14
C SER A 43 -16.09 -39.00 -2.24
N PRO A 44 -16.47 -38.40 -3.38
CA PRO A 44 -16.47 -36.93 -3.53
C PRO A 44 -17.30 -36.20 -2.47
N LEU A 45 -18.42 -36.80 -2.05
CA LEU A 45 -19.28 -36.26 -1.00
C LEU A 45 -18.63 -36.33 0.38
N GLU A 46 -17.97 -37.44 0.71
CA GLU A 46 -17.22 -37.59 1.97
C GLU A 46 -16.04 -36.62 2.01
N LYS A 47 -15.35 -36.41 0.89
CA LYS A 47 -14.25 -35.45 0.78
C LYS A 47 -14.74 -34.01 1.06
N ALA A 48 -15.83 -33.59 0.44
CA ALA A 48 -16.41 -32.27 0.68
C ALA A 48 -16.81 -32.07 2.15
N LEU A 49 -17.40 -33.09 2.79
CA LEU A 49 -17.73 -33.05 4.22
C LEU A 49 -16.47 -32.96 5.09
N LEU A 50 -15.42 -33.70 4.77
CA LEU A 50 -14.14 -33.61 5.47
C LEU A 50 -13.52 -32.22 5.35
N GLU A 51 -13.58 -31.61 4.16
CA GLU A 51 -13.11 -30.24 3.92
C GLU A 51 -13.87 -29.21 4.78
N GLU A 52 -15.20 -29.31 4.91
CA GLU A 52 -15.99 -28.45 5.79
C GLU A 52 -15.62 -28.64 7.27
N VAL A 53 -15.53 -29.89 7.72
CA VAL A 53 -15.14 -30.21 9.11
C VAL A 53 -13.71 -29.76 9.41
N LEU A 54 -12.80 -29.80 8.42
CA LEU A 54 -11.44 -29.31 8.55
C LEU A 54 -11.42 -27.82 8.88
N LEU A 55 -12.14 -27.01 8.11
CA LEU A 55 -12.22 -25.55 8.29
C LEU A 55 -12.89 -25.20 9.63
N HIS A 56 -13.99 -25.87 9.96
CA HIS A 56 -14.67 -25.66 11.25
C HIS A 56 -13.77 -26.07 12.44
N ALA A 57 -13.00 -27.15 12.32
CA ALA A 57 -12.06 -27.55 13.36
C ALA A 57 -10.91 -26.55 13.52
N ALA A 58 -10.45 -25.93 12.43
CA ALA A 58 -9.44 -24.86 12.48
C ALA A 58 -9.96 -23.61 13.20
N PHE A 59 -11.16 -23.19 12.82
CA PHE A 59 -11.86 -22.05 13.41
C PHE A 59 -12.11 -22.19 14.92
N GLU A 60 -12.58 -23.37 15.35
CA GLU A 60 -12.80 -23.67 16.77
C GLU A 60 -11.48 -23.94 17.54
N GLY A 61 -10.39 -24.22 16.82
CA GLY A 61 -9.11 -24.60 17.41
C GLY A 61 -9.07 -26.04 17.94
N ASN A 62 -9.96 -26.91 17.46
CA ASN A 62 -10.01 -28.31 17.88
C ASN A 62 -8.94 -29.14 17.16
N LEU A 63 -7.69 -29.01 17.61
CA LEU A 63 -6.54 -29.68 17.01
C LEU A 63 -6.69 -31.20 16.93
N ARG A 64 -7.43 -31.82 17.88
CA ARG A 64 -7.68 -33.27 17.86
C ARG A 64 -8.56 -33.69 16.69
N ILE A 65 -9.64 -32.95 16.42
CA ILE A 65 -10.49 -33.21 15.25
C ILE A 65 -9.73 -32.84 13.99
N PHE A 66 -9.05 -31.69 13.98
CA PHE A 66 -8.25 -31.23 12.85
C PHE A 66 -7.25 -32.31 12.38
N ARG A 67 -6.43 -32.86 13.30
CA ARG A 67 -5.48 -33.95 12.99
C ARG A 67 -6.15 -35.21 12.45
N LYS A 68 -7.35 -35.56 12.94
CA LYS A 68 -8.10 -36.72 12.42
C LYS A 68 -8.54 -36.50 10.98
N VAL A 69 -9.06 -35.33 10.68
CA VAL A 69 -9.52 -34.98 9.32
C VAL A 69 -8.34 -34.90 8.36
N VAL A 70 -7.24 -34.26 8.76
CA VAL A 70 -6.00 -34.22 7.96
C VAL A 70 -5.50 -35.62 7.62
N ARG A 71 -5.49 -36.56 8.57
CA ARG A 71 -5.13 -37.96 8.29
C ARG A 71 -6.11 -38.68 7.36
N ALA A 72 -7.39 -38.32 7.39
CA ALA A 72 -8.39 -38.88 6.49
C ALA A 72 -8.28 -38.34 5.06
N LEU A 73 -7.73 -37.13 4.91
CA LEU A 73 -7.42 -36.50 3.61
C LEU A 73 -6.06 -36.95 3.05
N ASP A 74 -5.25 -37.67 3.84
CA ASP A 74 -3.96 -38.19 3.41
C ASP A 74 -4.12 -39.44 2.55
N GLU A 75 -3.89 -39.27 1.26
CA GLU A 75 -3.93 -40.36 0.27
C GLU A 75 -2.55 -41.04 0.12
N GLY A 76 -1.53 -40.61 0.87
CA GLY A 76 -0.18 -41.18 0.83
C GLY A 76 0.66 -40.76 -0.37
N ASP A 77 0.25 -39.70 -1.09
CA ASP A 77 0.91 -39.18 -2.29
C ASP A 77 1.93 -38.07 -2.02
N GLY A 78 2.15 -37.73 -0.74
CA GLY A 78 3.09 -36.69 -0.32
C GLY A 78 2.61 -35.26 -0.56
N ARG A 79 1.36 -35.06 -0.99
CA ARG A 79 0.78 -33.73 -1.32
C ARG A 79 -0.19 -33.21 -0.26
N LEU A 80 -0.04 -33.68 0.98
CA LEU A 80 -0.95 -33.33 2.07
C LEU A 80 -0.97 -31.83 2.37
N ALA A 81 0.19 -31.18 2.30
CA ALA A 81 0.33 -29.73 2.45
C ALA A 81 -0.49 -28.97 1.40
N ASP A 82 -0.32 -29.30 0.12
CA ASP A 82 -1.08 -28.72 -0.99
C ASP A 82 -2.59 -28.93 -0.81
N LYS A 83 -3.00 -30.14 -0.41
CA LYS A 83 -4.42 -30.50 -0.25
C LYS A 83 -5.06 -29.70 0.89
N VAL A 84 -4.48 -29.75 2.09
CA VAL A 84 -4.96 -28.98 3.24
C VAL A 84 -4.90 -27.48 2.95
N GLY A 85 -3.80 -27.06 2.32
CA GLY A 85 -3.55 -25.70 1.88
C GLY A 85 -4.41 -25.24 0.71
N ALA A 86 -5.21 -26.10 0.07
CA ALA A 86 -6.16 -25.75 -1.00
C ALA A 86 -7.62 -25.73 -0.52
N VAL A 87 -7.92 -26.24 0.68
CA VAL A 87 -9.28 -26.20 1.23
C VAL A 87 -9.65 -24.77 1.58
N ARG A 88 -10.80 -24.30 1.09
CA ARG A 88 -11.27 -22.91 1.20
C ARG A 88 -12.77 -22.86 1.46
N ASP A 89 -13.22 -21.89 2.26
CA ASP A 89 -14.65 -21.56 2.37
C ASP A 89 -15.12 -20.65 1.21
N SER A 90 -16.35 -20.15 1.30
CA SER A 90 -16.95 -19.27 0.29
C SER A 90 -16.22 -17.94 0.10
N ASP A 91 -15.52 -17.46 1.12
CA ASP A 91 -14.76 -16.21 1.10
C ASP A 91 -13.30 -16.44 0.73
N GLY A 92 -12.91 -17.69 0.43
CA GLY A 92 -11.54 -18.05 0.12
C GLY A 92 -10.68 -18.17 1.38
N LEU A 93 -11.25 -18.30 2.57
CA LEU A 93 -10.45 -18.51 3.78
C LEU A 93 -10.07 -19.99 3.90
N GLY A 94 -8.76 -20.23 3.95
CA GLY A 94 -8.19 -21.51 4.34
C GLY A 94 -8.06 -21.70 5.85
N ALA A 95 -7.71 -22.91 6.27
CA ALA A 95 -7.54 -23.27 7.70
C ALA A 95 -6.56 -22.34 8.46
N LEU A 96 -5.49 -21.88 7.81
CA LEU A 96 -4.51 -20.99 8.42
C LEU A 96 -5.08 -19.60 8.71
N HIS A 97 -5.88 -19.04 7.78
CA HIS A 97 -6.58 -17.77 7.98
C HIS A 97 -7.55 -17.85 9.17
N LEU A 98 -8.37 -18.90 9.20
CA LEU A 98 -9.35 -19.11 10.28
C LEU A 98 -8.69 -19.30 11.64
N ALA A 99 -7.59 -20.07 11.68
CA ALA A 99 -6.84 -20.30 12.91
C ALA A 99 -6.16 -19.00 13.40
N ALA A 100 -5.61 -18.18 12.50
CA ALA A 100 -5.03 -16.88 12.85
C ALA A 100 -6.10 -15.89 13.36
N ALA A 101 -7.21 -15.76 12.64
CA ALA A 101 -8.32 -14.87 12.99
C ALA A 101 -9.00 -15.23 14.32
N ARG A 102 -8.92 -16.50 14.73
CA ARG A 102 -9.52 -17.01 15.97
C ARG A 102 -8.50 -17.31 17.07
N GLU A 103 -7.26 -16.87 16.89
CA GLU A 103 -6.19 -16.96 17.89
C GLU A 103 -5.84 -18.40 18.27
N LYS A 104 -5.99 -19.34 17.32
CA LYS A 104 -5.81 -20.78 17.54
C LYS A 104 -4.37 -21.21 17.27
N LEU A 105 -3.44 -20.72 18.09
CA LEU A 105 -2.00 -20.98 17.94
C LEU A 105 -1.64 -22.46 17.76
N PRO A 106 -2.20 -23.43 18.51
CA PRO A 106 -1.86 -24.84 18.31
C PRO A 106 -2.25 -25.40 16.93
N VAL A 107 -3.31 -24.87 16.31
CA VAL A 107 -3.69 -25.25 14.94
C VAL A 107 -2.75 -24.57 13.94
N CYS A 108 -2.44 -23.29 14.11
CA CYS A 108 -1.44 -22.60 13.29
C CYS A 108 -0.09 -23.31 13.32
N GLN A 109 0.39 -23.68 14.51
CA GLN A 109 1.64 -24.44 14.69
C GLN A 109 1.64 -25.75 13.92
N TYR A 110 0.56 -26.50 14.01
CA TYR A 110 0.44 -27.75 13.27
C TYR A 110 0.43 -27.53 11.75
N LEU A 111 -0.27 -26.49 11.26
CA LEU A 111 -0.33 -26.14 9.84
C LEU A 111 1.05 -25.72 9.29
N VAL A 112 1.79 -24.89 10.03
CA VAL A 112 3.05 -24.29 9.57
C VAL A 112 4.24 -25.24 9.79
N GLU A 113 4.39 -25.85 10.96
CA GLU A 113 5.56 -26.65 11.31
C GLU A 113 5.45 -28.11 10.86
N GLU A 114 4.30 -28.75 11.10
CA GLU A 114 4.10 -30.16 10.78
C GLU A 114 3.66 -30.36 9.33
N LEU A 115 2.69 -29.56 8.84
CA LEU A 115 2.19 -29.70 7.48
C LEU A 115 2.93 -28.85 6.44
N ARG A 116 3.68 -27.82 6.86
CA ARG A 116 4.38 -26.89 5.95
C ARG A 116 3.44 -26.26 4.92
N VAL A 117 2.23 -25.88 5.35
CA VAL A 117 1.32 -25.07 4.53
C VAL A 117 1.97 -23.72 4.27
N ASP A 118 1.79 -23.19 3.06
CA ASP A 118 2.24 -21.86 2.69
C ASP A 118 1.68 -20.81 3.66
N VAL A 119 2.58 -20.13 4.38
CA VAL A 119 2.24 -19.12 5.39
C VAL A 119 1.64 -17.86 4.77
N ASP A 120 1.98 -17.59 3.50
CA ASP A 120 1.52 -16.45 2.72
C ASP A 120 0.41 -16.82 1.73
N ALA A 121 -0.24 -17.96 1.94
CA ALA A 121 -1.49 -18.28 1.26
C ALA A 121 -2.48 -17.14 1.49
N VAL A 122 -3.23 -16.81 0.44
CA VAL A 122 -4.19 -15.70 0.46
C VAL A 122 -5.63 -16.17 0.30
N ASP A 123 -6.56 -15.35 0.77
CA ASP A 123 -7.99 -15.47 0.53
C ASP A 123 -8.45 -14.76 -0.76
N ASN A 124 -9.77 -14.66 -0.98
CA ASN A 124 -10.32 -13.99 -2.18
C ASN A 124 -10.02 -12.48 -2.23
N LYS A 125 -9.61 -11.86 -1.11
CA LYS A 125 -9.22 -10.45 -1.00
C LYS A 125 -7.70 -10.25 -1.06
N GLY A 126 -6.93 -11.33 -1.22
CA GLY A 126 -5.48 -11.26 -1.18
C GLY A 126 -4.92 -11.13 0.25
N GLU A 127 -5.73 -11.34 1.29
CA GLU A 127 -5.28 -11.23 2.68
C GLU A 127 -4.63 -12.52 3.15
N THR A 128 -3.52 -12.42 3.88
CA THR A 128 -2.80 -13.56 4.47
C THR A 128 -3.23 -13.78 5.91
N ALA A 129 -2.86 -14.92 6.49
CA ALA A 129 -3.05 -15.20 7.91
C ALA A 129 -2.41 -14.12 8.83
N LEU A 130 -1.32 -13.49 8.40
CA LEU A 130 -0.68 -12.38 9.11
C LEU A 130 -1.63 -11.18 9.21
N THR A 131 -2.29 -10.79 8.11
CA THR A 131 -3.26 -9.68 8.11
C THR A 131 -4.44 -9.95 9.05
N PHE A 132 -4.97 -11.18 9.06
CA PHE A 132 -6.02 -11.56 10.00
C PHE A 132 -5.57 -11.45 11.47
N ALA A 133 -4.35 -11.91 11.79
CA ALA A 133 -3.78 -11.77 13.13
C ALA A 133 -3.62 -10.30 13.55
N ILE A 134 -3.24 -9.42 12.61
CA ILE A 134 -3.12 -7.97 12.81
C ILE A 134 -4.47 -7.33 13.12
N ASN A 135 -5.50 -7.66 12.35
CA ASN A 135 -6.86 -7.13 12.54
C ASN A 135 -7.43 -7.51 13.90
N CYS A 136 -7.19 -8.77 14.33
CA CYS A 136 -7.55 -9.25 15.66
C CYS A 136 -6.71 -8.63 16.79
N GLY A 137 -5.55 -8.03 16.47
CA GLY A 137 -4.63 -7.48 17.47
C GLY A 137 -3.86 -8.55 18.25
N ASN A 138 -3.77 -9.78 17.73
CA ASN A 138 -3.07 -10.87 18.42
C ASN A 138 -1.56 -10.79 18.13
N GLU A 139 -0.83 -10.15 19.04
CA GLU A 139 0.61 -9.96 18.93
C GLU A 139 1.42 -11.27 18.93
N ASP A 140 0.99 -12.29 19.68
CA ASP A 140 1.68 -13.58 19.77
C ASP A 140 1.58 -14.34 18.44
N MET A 141 0.41 -14.31 17.81
CA MET A 141 0.19 -14.88 16.49
C MET A 141 0.96 -14.12 15.42
N VAL A 142 0.99 -12.79 15.48
CA VAL A 142 1.81 -11.96 14.58
C VAL A 142 3.29 -12.32 14.70
N ARG A 143 3.84 -12.38 15.94
CA ARG A 143 5.23 -12.81 16.16
C ARG A 143 5.47 -14.20 15.60
N TYR A 144 4.58 -15.13 15.91
CA TYR A 144 4.68 -16.51 15.44
C TYR A 144 4.76 -16.60 13.92
N LEU A 145 3.83 -15.96 13.20
CA LEU A 145 3.80 -16.03 11.73
C LEU A 145 5.05 -15.38 11.11
N LEU A 146 5.51 -14.25 11.64
CA LEU A 146 6.73 -13.58 11.18
C LEU A 146 7.99 -14.41 11.47
N ASP A 147 8.07 -15.07 12.63
CA ASP A 147 9.16 -15.99 12.97
C ASP A 147 9.22 -17.21 12.04
N HIS A 148 8.10 -17.53 11.36
CA HIS A 148 7.97 -18.63 10.41
C HIS A 148 7.89 -18.16 8.95
N GLY A 149 8.37 -16.95 8.67
CA GLY A 149 8.63 -16.49 7.31
C GLY A 149 7.46 -15.84 6.59
N ALA A 150 6.41 -15.40 7.31
CA ALA A 150 5.36 -14.59 6.70
C ALA A 150 5.95 -13.29 6.10
N ASP A 151 5.61 -13.00 4.85
CA ASP A 151 6.13 -11.85 4.11
C ASP A 151 5.40 -10.56 4.51
N THR A 152 6.14 -9.62 5.09
CA THR A 152 5.61 -8.31 5.51
C THR A 152 5.25 -7.41 4.34
N GLU A 153 5.83 -7.65 3.16
CA GLU A 153 5.62 -6.85 1.95
C GLU A 153 4.58 -7.47 1.00
N LYS A 154 3.96 -8.58 1.40
CA LYS A 154 2.84 -9.16 0.66
C LYS A 154 1.70 -8.15 0.57
N LEU A 155 1.25 -7.90 -0.65
CA LEU A 155 0.15 -6.97 -0.95
C LEU A 155 -1.18 -7.72 -1.05
N ASN A 156 -2.21 -7.15 -0.44
CA ASN A 156 -3.60 -7.57 -0.69
C ASN A 156 -4.12 -7.00 -2.02
N ASN A 157 -5.39 -7.27 -2.34
CA ASN A 157 -6.01 -6.77 -3.58
C ASN A 157 -6.13 -5.23 -3.64
N ASP A 158 -6.11 -4.55 -2.50
CA ASP A 158 -6.09 -3.08 -2.42
C ASP A 158 -4.65 -2.51 -2.51
N GLY A 159 -3.65 -3.38 -2.60
CA GLY A 159 -2.23 -3.00 -2.66
C GLY A 159 -1.64 -2.61 -1.31
N LEU A 160 -2.21 -3.04 -0.19
CA LEU A 160 -1.75 -2.72 1.17
C LEU A 160 -0.85 -3.82 1.75
N THR A 161 0.21 -3.42 2.47
CA THR A 161 1.08 -4.32 3.25
C THR A 161 0.58 -4.49 4.69
N ALA A 162 1.13 -5.47 5.42
CA ALA A 162 0.86 -5.67 6.85
C ALA A 162 1.05 -4.40 7.70
N LEU A 163 2.08 -3.60 7.40
CA LEU A 163 2.37 -2.35 8.12
C LEU A 163 1.30 -1.28 7.88
N HIS A 164 0.70 -1.21 6.68
CA HIS A 164 -0.40 -0.27 6.39
C HIS A 164 -1.63 -0.58 7.25
N PHE A 165 -2.02 -1.86 7.34
CA PHE A 165 -3.13 -2.30 8.18
C PHE A 165 -2.88 -1.98 9.66
N ALA A 166 -1.73 -2.41 10.19
CA ALA A 166 -1.38 -2.15 11.59
C ALA A 166 -1.36 -0.65 11.92
N ALA A 167 -0.90 0.17 10.96
CA ALA A 167 -0.83 1.61 11.13
C ALA A 167 -2.19 2.30 11.08
N GLY A 168 -3.05 1.97 10.11
CA GLY A 168 -4.40 2.52 10.00
C GLY A 168 -5.31 2.14 11.18
N GLU A 169 -5.17 0.90 11.67
CA GLU A 169 -5.91 0.40 12.84
C GLU A 169 -5.33 0.86 14.19
N GLY A 170 -4.18 1.54 14.20
CA GLY A 170 -3.57 2.08 15.42
C GLY A 170 -2.91 1.03 16.33
N LYS A 171 -2.52 -0.13 15.79
CA LYS A 171 -1.96 -1.26 16.55
C LYS A 171 -0.48 -1.02 16.89
N CYS A 172 -0.21 -0.11 17.82
CA CYS A 172 1.15 0.35 18.18
C CYS A 172 2.15 -0.80 18.38
N LYS A 173 1.78 -1.81 19.17
CA LYS A 173 2.70 -2.91 19.46
C LYS A 173 3.00 -3.80 18.26
N ILE A 174 2.01 -3.98 17.39
CA ILE A 174 2.16 -4.74 16.14
C ILE A 174 3.02 -3.96 15.14
N VAL A 175 2.86 -2.63 15.06
CA VAL A 175 3.75 -1.77 14.26
C VAL A 175 5.20 -1.95 14.70
N GLU A 176 5.50 -1.88 16.00
CA GLU A 176 6.84 -2.14 16.53
C GLU A 176 7.37 -3.53 16.16
N ILE A 177 6.51 -4.57 16.26
CA ILE A 177 6.89 -5.94 15.90
C ILE A 177 7.25 -6.02 14.40
N LEU A 178 6.40 -5.50 13.52
CA LEU A 178 6.63 -5.50 12.07
C LEU A 178 7.94 -4.78 11.71
N LEU A 179 8.18 -3.59 12.29
CA LEU A 179 9.43 -2.85 12.07
C LEU A 179 10.65 -3.62 12.59
N SER A 180 10.54 -4.27 13.77
CA SER A 180 11.62 -5.11 14.31
C SER A 180 11.90 -6.36 13.47
N LYS A 181 10.93 -6.79 12.66
CA LYS A 181 11.03 -7.92 11.73
C LYS A 181 11.41 -7.50 10.32
N GLY A 182 11.72 -6.24 10.10
CA GLY A 182 12.25 -5.74 8.83
C GLY A 182 11.20 -5.32 7.81
N ALA A 183 9.95 -5.07 8.23
CA ALA A 183 8.95 -4.46 7.34
C ALA A 183 9.46 -3.10 6.81
N TYR A 184 9.28 -2.86 5.51
CA TYR A 184 9.76 -1.63 4.90
C TYR A 184 8.84 -0.46 5.25
N ILE A 185 9.39 0.52 5.97
CA ILE A 185 8.60 1.59 6.60
C ILE A 185 7.91 2.52 5.60
N ASP A 186 8.53 2.72 4.43
CA ASP A 186 8.09 3.67 3.40
C ASP A 186 7.56 2.98 2.14
N SER A 187 7.02 1.76 2.28
CA SER A 187 6.29 1.08 1.20
C SER A 187 5.15 1.99 0.74
N LEU A 188 5.09 2.26 -0.57
CA LEU A 188 4.16 3.22 -1.14
C LEU A 188 3.06 2.50 -1.91
N THR A 189 1.82 2.74 -1.48
CA THR A 189 0.60 2.15 -2.05
C THR A 189 -0.28 3.24 -2.65
N THR A 190 -1.42 2.86 -3.23
CA THR A 190 -2.43 3.83 -3.69
C THR A 190 -2.94 4.71 -2.55
N GLY A 191 -3.02 4.17 -1.33
CA GLY A 191 -3.38 4.89 -0.09
C GLY A 191 -2.21 5.64 0.58
N GLY A 192 -1.03 5.66 -0.02
CA GLY A 192 0.18 6.26 0.55
C GLY A 192 1.03 5.25 1.33
N THR A 193 1.86 5.77 2.24
CA THR A 193 2.68 4.95 3.16
C THR A 193 1.90 4.64 4.44
N ALA A 194 2.43 3.75 5.30
CA ALA A 194 1.87 3.51 6.63
C ALA A 194 1.69 4.81 7.44
N LEU A 195 2.59 5.79 7.27
CA LEU A 195 2.49 7.10 7.90
C LEU A 195 1.28 7.91 7.40
N HIS A 196 0.93 7.82 6.11
CA HIS A 196 -0.29 8.42 5.57
C HIS A 196 -1.54 7.77 6.19
N CYS A 197 -1.58 6.44 6.24
CA CYS A 197 -2.71 5.69 6.82
C CYS A 197 -2.91 6.04 8.30
N ALA A 198 -1.83 6.10 9.09
CA ALA A 198 -1.90 6.48 10.50
C ALA A 198 -2.35 7.94 10.68
N ALA A 199 -1.83 8.86 9.86
CA ALA A 199 -2.19 10.28 9.92
C ALA A 199 -3.66 10.52 9.56
N TYR A 200 -4.16 9.93 8.47
CA TYR A 200 -5.55 10.04 8.02
C TYR A 200 -6.54 9.45 9.03
N ASN A 201 -6.19 8.33 9.67
CA ASN A 201 -7.05 7.69 10.68
C ASN A 201 -6.86 8.26 12.10
N GLY A 202 -6.08 9.35 12.26
CA GLY A 202 -5.88 10.00 13.55
C GLY A 202 -5.13 9.16 14.59
N ARG A 203 -4.25 8.24 14.16
CA ARG A 203 -3.48 7.33 15.03
C ARG A 203 -2.18 7.98 15.49
N ASP A 204 -2.26 9.00 16.34
CA ASP A 204 -1.13 9.82 16.78
C ASP A 204 0.01 9.01 17.42
N ALA A 205 -0.30 8.01 18.24
CA ALA A 205 0.71 7.13 18.84
C ALA A 205 1.50 6.34 17.77
N VAL A 206 0.83 5.86 16.72
CA VAL A 206 1.51 5.18 15.60
C VAL A 206 2.31 6.17 14.76
N VAL A 207 1.76 7.36 14.46
CA VAL A 207 2.50 8.42 13.75
C VAL A 207 3.83 8.69 14.46
N LYS A 208 3.79 8.83 15.79
CA LYS A 208 5.01 9.00 16.59
C LYS A 208 5.99 7.83 16.43
N ILE A 209 5.53 6.59 16.56
CA ILE A 209 6.39 5.40 16.39
C ILE A 209 7.04 5.39 14.99
N LEU A 210 6.27 5.64 13.93
CA LEU A 210 6.79 5.65 12.57
C LEU A 210 7.83 6.76 12.37
N LEU A 211 7.61 7.96 12.90
CA LEU A 211 8.57 9.07 12.83
C LEU A 211 9.83 8.80 13.66
N ASP A 212 9.68 8.20 14.86
CA ASP A 212 10.81 7.77 15.70
C ASP A 212 11.67 6.70 15.01
N HIS A 213 11.07 5.91 14.11
CA HIS A 213 11.73 4.96 13.21
C HIS A 213 12.11 5.56 11.83
N HIS A 214 12.14 6.89 11.72
CA HIS A 214 12.59 7.64 10.53
C HIS A 214 11.75 7.45 9.26
N ALA A 215 10.43 7.22 9.38
CA ALA A 215 9.52 7.27 8.24
C ALA A 215 9.63 8.61 7.49
N ASP A 216 9.62 8.58 6.16
CA ASP A 216 9.73 9.78 5.34
C ASP A 216 8.42 10.60 5.37
N HIS A 217 8.38 11.60 6.23
CA HIS A 217 7.27 12.53 6.39
C HIS A 217 7.07 13.49 5.19
N LYS A 218 7.98 13.49 4.20
CA LYS A 218 7.89 14.26 2.95
C LYS A 218 7.40 13.42 1.79
N LYS A 219 7.28 12.10 1.98
CA LYS A 219 6.81 11.20 0.93
C LYS A 219 5.41 11.60 0.49
N VAL A 220 5.19 11.53 -0.80
CA VAL A 220 3.96 12.00 -1.44
C VAL A 220 3.20 10.80 -1.97
N SER A 221 1.93 10.65 -1.57
CA SER A 221 1.03 9.66 -2.16
C SER A 221 0.34 10.18 -3.42
N TRP A 222 -0.51 9.34 -4.03
CA TRP A 222 -1.29 9.76 -5.18
C TRP A 222 -2.09 11.04 -4.87
N GLY A 223 -2.15 11.97 -5.83
CA GLY A 223 -2.83 13.27 -5.65
C GLY A 223 -1.96 14.38 -5.05
N ALA A 224 -0.66 14.16 -4.85
CA ALA A 224 0.24 15.10 -4.19
C ALA A 224 0.01 15.28 -2.67
N TYR A 225 -0.60 14.29 -2.02
CA TYR A 225 -0.83 14.32 -0.58
C TYR A 225 0.41 13.92 0.21
N THR A 226 0.76 14.76 1.19
CA THR A 226 1.76 14.44 2.22
C THR A 226 1.06 13.88 3.46
N PRO A 227 1.78 13.22 4.39
CA PRO A 227 1.22 12.83 5.68
C PRO A 227 0.61 14.01 6.46
N LEU A 228 1.23 15.19 6.36
CA LEU A 228 0.73 16.41 7.00
C LEU A 228 -0.61 16.83 6.41
N PHE A 229 -0.73 16.80 5.07
CA PHE A 229 -1.96 17.18 4.40
C PHE A 229 -3.12 16.26 4.79
N VAL A 230 -2.92 14.93 4.79
CA VAL A 230 -3.99 13.98 5.17
C VAL A 230 -4.36 14.08 6.66
N ALA A 231 -3.43 14.49 7.54
CA ALA A 231 -3.76 14.81 8.94
C ALA A 231 -4.69 16.03 9.04
N VAL A 232 -4.49 17.05 8.19
CA VAL A 232 -5.38 18.21 8.11
C VAL A 232 -6.72 17.82 7.51
N GLU A 233 -6.72 17.03 6.44
CA GLU A 233 -7.95 16.57 5.78
C GLU A 233 -8.86 15.79 6.75
N SER A 234 -8.27 14.94 7.58
CA SER A 234 -8.98 14.15 8.60
C SER A 234 -9.31 14.93 9.88
N GLY A 235 -8.79 16.16 10.04
CA GLY A 235 -9.00 16.95 11.25
C GLY A 235 -8.17 16.49 12.46
N SER A 236 -7.11 15.70 12.25
CA SER A 236 -6.27 15.18 13.34
C SER A 236 -5.20 16.17 13.80
N LEU A 237 -5.54 17.03 14.77
CA LEU A 237 -4.61 18.01 15.34
C LEU A 237 -3.35 17.37 15.97
N LYS A 238 -3.49 16.20 16.62
CA LYS A 238 -2.35 15.54 17.26
C LYS A 238 -1.34 15.00 16.24
N CYS A 239 -1.83 14.34 15.19
CA CYS A 239 -0.96 13.89 14.08
C CYS A 239 -0.30 15.07 13.40
N LEU A 240 -1.04 16.15 13.16
CA LEU A 240 -0.50 17.39 12.58
C LEU A 240 0.68 17.93 13.40
N LYS A 241 0.53 18.05 14.73
CA LYS A 241 1.59 18.54 15.61
C LYS A 241 2.85 17.69 15.54
N LEU A 242 2.71 16.36 15.60
CA LEU A 242 3.84 15.43 15.48
C LEU A 242 4.57 15.58 14.13
N LEU A 243 3.82 15.77 13.04
CA LEU A 243 4.40 15.94 11.70
C LEU A 243 5.12 17.30 11.56
N ILE A 244 4.59 18.36 12.15
CA ILE A 244 5.26 19.67 12.21
C ILE A 244 6.55 19.58 13.04
N GLU A 245 6.50 18.90 14.19
CA GLU A 245 7.68 18.64 15.03
C GLU A 245 8.77 17.85 14.29
N ALA A 246 8.38 16.92 13.41
CA ALA A 246 9.28 16.20 12.52
C ALA A 246 9.79 17.03 11.33
N GLY A 247 9.31 18.27 11.15
CA GLY A 247 9.76 19.19 10.09
C GLY A 247 9.00 19.06 8.76
N ALA A 248 7.76 18.55 8.78
CA ALA A 248 6.91 18.55 7.58
C ALA A 248 6.55 19.97 7.14
N ASP A 249 6.50 20.18 5.82
CA ASP A 249 6.20 21.51 5.24
C ASP A 249 4.70 21.83 5.35
N VAL A 250 4.38 22.95 5.99
CA VAL A 250 3.01 23.45 6.20
C VAL A 250 2.46 24.20 4.99
N LYS A 251 3.28 24.51 3.99
CA LYS A 251 2.86 25.21 2.76
C LYS A 251 2.01 24.33 1.85
N GLY A 252 2.20 23.02 1.92
CA GLY A 252 1.57 22.06 1.02
C GLY A 252 2.26 21.94 -0.33
N ILE A 253 1.69 21.11 -1.20
CA ILE A 253 2.22 20.83 -2.54
C ILE A 253 1.08 20.99 -3.54
N GLY A 254 1.32 21.68 -4.65
CA GLY A 254 0.32 21.75 -5.69
C GLY A 254 -0.88 22.61 -5.28
N LYS A 255 -2.09 22.07 -5.52
CA LYS A 255 -3.36 22.63 -5.04
C LYS A 255 -3.65 22.32 -3.57
N GLU A 256 -2.87 21.41 -2.96
CA GLU A 256 -3.12 20.88 -1.63
C GLU A 256 -2.47 21.77 -0.58
N ILE A 257 -3.14 22.87 -0.25
CA ILE A 257 -2.67 23.87 0.71
C ILE A 257 -3.34 23.62 2.07
N PRO A 258 -2.60 23.16 3.10
CA PRO A 258 -3.16 22.79 4.40
C PRO A 258 -4.03 23.88 5.03
N LEU A 259 -3.59 25.14 4.97
CA LEU A 259 -4.33 26.25 5.58
C LEU A 259 -5.66 26.55 4.87
N ILE A 260 -5.71 26.41 3.55
CA ILE A 260 -6.94 26.56 2.76
C ILE A 260 -7.92 25.43 3.11
N THR A 261 -7.45 24.18 3.16
CA THR A 261 -8.28 23.02 3.53
C THR A 261 -8.79 23.10 4.96
N ALA A 262 -7.97 23.58 5.90
CA ALA A 262 -8.40 23.80 7.28
C ALA A 262 -9.46 24.92 7.37
N ALA A 263 -9.31 25.98 6.59
CA ALA A 263 -10.24 27.09 6.52
C ALA A 263 -11.59 26.69 5.90
N SER A 264 -11.60 25.90 4.82
CA SER A 264 -12.84 25.43 4.18
C SER A 264 -13.66 24.49 5.07
N LYS A 265 -12.99 23.72 5.95
CA LYS A 265 -13.61 22.79 6.90
C LYS A 265 -13.85 23.38 8.30
N GLY A 266 -13.51 24.65 8.53
CA GLY A 266 -13.70 25.30 9.82
C GLY A 266 -12.85 24.72 10.96
N LEU A 267 -11.70 24.10 10.66
CA LEU A 267 -10.87 23.40 11.64
C LEU A 267 -10.04 24.37 12.49
N THR A 268 -10.70 25.13 13.35
CA THR A 268 -10.13 26.27 14.09
C THR A 268 -8.81 26.00 14.81
N ASP A 269 -8.67 24.86 15.50
CA ASP A 269 -7.42 24.53 16.21
C ASP A 269 -6.28 24.14 15.26
N ILE A 270 -6.61 23.54 14.12
CA ILE A 270 -5.64 23.24 13.05
C ILE A 270 -5.20 24.53 12.36
N ILE A 271 -6.13 25.47 12.09
CA ILE A 271 -5.80 26.78 11.53
C ILE A 271 -4.79 27.49 12.44
N LYS A 272 -5.05 27.56 13.75
CA LYS A 272 -4.12 28.14 14.72
C LYS A 272 -2.77 27.45 14.70
N CYS A 273 -2.76 26.11 14.72
CA CYS A 273 -1.53 25.32 14.69
C CYS A 273 -0.69 25.57 13.43
N LEU A 274 -1.32 25.66 12.26
CA LEU A 274 -0.64 25.94 10.99
C LEU A 274 -0.07 27.36 10.95
N LEU A 275 -0.82 28.35 11.44
CA LEU A 275 -0.35 29.74 11.53
C LEU A 275 0.84 29.88 12.49
N GLU A 276 0.77 29.24 13.66
CA GLU A 276 1.88 29.17 14.63
C GLU A 276 3.14 28.52 14.01
N ALA A 277 2.95 27.53 13.13
CA ALA A 277 4.02 26.88 12.38
C ALA A 277 4.50 27.64 11.14
N GLY A 278 3.99 28.85 10.89
CA GLY A 278 4.46 29.74 9.82
C GLY A 278 3.77 29.55 8.46
N ALA A 279 2.58 28.96 8.42
CA ALA A 279 1.77 28.96 7.20
C ALA A 279 1.40 30.40 6.80
N ASP A 280 1.50 30.72 5.50
CA ASP A 280 1.18 32.05 4.98
C ASP A 280 -0.35 32.27 4.97
N PRO A 281 -0.89 33.21 5.78
CA PRO A 281 -2.33 33.51 5.81
C PRO A 281 -2.84 34.14 4.51
N ASN A 282 -1.96 34.61 3.62
CA ASN A 282 -2.31 35.24 2.35
C ASN A 282 -2.08 34.30 1.15
N VAL A 283 -1.77 33.03 1.40
CA VAL A 283 -1.62 32.03 0.35
C VAL A 283 -2.89 32.00 -0.50
N ARG A 284 -2.75 31.82 -1.82
CA ARG A 284 -3.89 31.78 -2.73
C ARG A 284 -4.10 30.37 -3.26
N ASP A 285 -5.35 29.92 -3.27
CA ASP A 285 -5.74 28.70 -3.95
C ASP A 285 -5.68 28.87 -5.49
N CYS A 286 -6.05 27.82 -6.23
CA CYS A 286 -6.06 27.86 -7.69
C CYS A 286 -7.02 28.93 -8.27
N LEU A 287 -8.09 29.25 -7.56
CA LEU A 287 -9.06 30.28 -7.92
C LEU A 287 -8.61 31.70 -7.50
N GLY A 288 -7.45 31.83 -6.85
CA GLY A 288 -6.92 33.09 -6.37
C GLY A 288 -7.51 33.53 -5.02
N HIS A 289 -8.23 32.67 -4.30
CA HIS A 289 -8.82 33.00 -3.00
C HIS A 289 -7.84 32.75 -1.84
N MET A 290 -7.87 33.65 -0.86
CA MET A 290 -7.17 33.48 0.42
C MET A 290 -7.95 32.56 1.38
N PRO A 291 -7.29 31.97 2.40
CA PRO A 291 -7.96 31.15 3.42
C PRO A 291 -9.18 31.83 4.04
N ILE A 292 -9.11 33.14 4.30
CA ILE A 292 -10.22 33.90 4.90
C ILE A 292 -11.44 33.97 3.98
N GLU A 293 -11.24 34.10 2.67
CA GLU A 293 -12.32 34.13 1.66
C GLU A 293 -12.96 32.75 1.51
N VAL A 294 -12.14 31.70 1.53
CA VAL A 294 -12.60 30.31 1.50
C VAL A 294 -13.42 29.98 2.75
N ALA A 295 -12.94 30.32 3.95
CA ALA A 295 -13.71 30.17 5.19
C ALA A 295 -15.04 30.92 5.13
N ALA A 296 -15.05 32.17 4.66
CA ALA A 296 -16.25 32.97 4.51
C ALA A 296 -17.27 32.34 3.54
N ARG A 297 -16.79 31.78 2.41
CA ARG A 297 -17.62 31.10 1.41
C ARG A 297 -18.25 29.82 1.97
N CYS A 298 -17.50 29.07 2.76
CA CYS A 298 -17.96 27.84 3.41
C CYS A 298 -18.85 28.12 4.65
N GLY A 299 -19.01 29.38 5.06
CA GLY A 299 -19.81 29.76 6.23
C GLY A 299 -19.09 29.55 7.57
N GLU A 300 -17.77 29.38 7.55
CA GLU A 300 -16.95 29.05 8.72
C GLU A 300 -16.58 30.30 9.52
N TRP A 301 -17.57 30.87 10.20
CA TRP A 301 -17.44 32.14 10.93
C TRP A 301 -16.21 32.21 11.85
N LYS A 302 -16.01 31.19 12.69
CA LYS A 302 -14.87 31.16 13.63
C LYS A 302 -13.53 31.10 12.93
N ALA A 303 -13.46 30.46 11.76
CA ALA A 303 -12.24 30.45 10.96
C ALA A 303 -11.95 31.84 10.39
N VAL A 304 -12.98 32.58 9.93
CA VAL A 304 -12.84 33.98 9.50
C VAL A 304 -12.33 34.86 10.64
N GLU A 305 -12.88 34.72 11.86
CA GLU A 305 -12.42 35.46 13.04
C GLU A 305 -10.94 35.21 13.36
N ILE A 306 -10.48 33.96 13.27
CA ILE A 306 -9.09 33.58 13.53
C ILE A 306 -8.15 34.12 12.46
N LEU A 307 -8.56 34.08 11.19
CA LEU A 307 -7.76 34.50 10.06
C LEU A 307 -7.72 36.03 9.88
N PHE A 308 -8.77 36.74 10.29
CA PHE A 308 -8.89 38.20 10.14
C PHE A 308 -7.68 39.00 10.64
N PRO A 309 -7.18 38.83 11.88
CA PRO A 309 -6.07 39.64 12.38
C PRO A 309 -4.72 39.36 11.69
N VAL A 310 -4.58 38.22 11.01
CA VAL A 310 -3.33 37.81 10.35
C VAL A 310 -3.36 37.95 8.83
N THR A 311 -4.52 38.26 8.25
CA THR A 311 -4.69 38.37 6.79
C THR A 311 -4.56 39.82 6.33
N SER A 312 -3.84 40.02 5.23
CA SER A 312 -3.70 41.32 4.58
C SER A 312 -5.05 41.78 4.03
N ARG A 313 -5.31 43.09 4.09
CA ARG A 313 -6.55 43.67 3.57
C ARG A 313 -6.74 43.34 2.09
N ILE A 314 -7.89 42.76 1.76
CA ILE A 314 -8.29 42.50 0.39
C ILE A 314 -8.94 43.78 -0.17
N GLN A 315 -8.35 44.35 -1.23
CA GLN A 315 -8.78 45.65 -1.77
C GLN A 315 -10.21 45.65 -2.32
N SER A 316 -10.68 44.51 -2.83
CA SER A 316 -12.04 44.36 -3.37
C SER A 316 -13.11 44.33 -2.29
N VAL A 317 -12.76 44.13 -1.01
CA VAL A 317 -13.68 44.09 0.12
C VAL A 317 -13.82 45.51 0.71
N PRO A 318 -14.95 46.21 0.50
CA PRO A 318 -15.09 47.60 0.93
C PRO A 318 -15.16 47.73 2.46
N ASP A 319 -15.95 46.86 3.09
CA ASP A 319 -16.11 46.75 4.54
C ASP A 319 -15.15 45.68 5.09
N TRP A 320 -13.99 46.11 5.59
CA TRP A 320 -12.97 45.20 6.14
C TRP A 320 -13.24 44.85 7.61
N THR A 321 -14.36 44.18 7.82
CA THR A 321 -14.78 43.56 9.08
C THR A 321 -15.09 42.09 8.83
N VAL A 322 -15.22 41.27 9.89
CA VAL A 322 -15.62 39.86 9.75
C VAL A 322 -16.96 39.75 8.99
N ASP A 323 -17.96 40.53 9.39
CA ASP A 323 -19.25 40.64 8.71
C ASP A 323 -19.10 41.11 7.26
N GLY A 324 -18.31 42.17 7.04
CA GLY A 324 -18.11 42.75 5.71
C GLY A 324 -17.47 41.78 4.72
N ILE A 325 -16.48 40.99 5.15
CA ILE A 325 -15.85 39.93 4.35
C ILE A 325 -16.88 38.85 4.00
N ILE A 326 -17.64 38.37 5.00
CA ILE A 326 -18.64 37.31 4.80
C ILE A 326 -19.75 37.78 3.85
N ASN A 327 -20.24 39.00 4.03
CA ASN A 327 -21.27 39.58 3.17
C ASN A 327 -20.75 39.82 1.74
N HIS A 328 -19.50 40.27 1.60
CA HIS A 328 -18.86 40.43 0.29
C HIS A 328 -18.77 39.09 -0.46
N VAL A 329 -18.23 38.05 0.18
CA VAL A 329 -18.09 36.73 -0.45
C VAL A 329 -19.45 36.14 -0.82
N LYS A 330 -20.48 36.30 0.01
CA LYS A 330 -21.86 35.87 -0.30
C LYS A 330 -22.49 36.61 -1.47
N SER A 331 -22.03 37.83 -1.77
CA SER A 331 -22.53 38.61 -2.91
C SER A 331 -21.89 38.23 -4.24
N LEU A 332 -20.78 37.48 -4.21
CA LEU A 332 -20.11 37.00 -5.41
C LEU A 332 -20.89 35.82 -6.02
N PRO A 333 -20.85 35.66 -7.36
CA PRO A 333 -21.45 34.50 -8.00
C PRO A 333 -20.78 33.20 -7.53
N GLU A 334 -21.56 32.12 -7.51
CA GLU A 334 -21.01 30.78 -7.29
C GLU A 334 -19.98 30.45 -8.38
N VAL A 335 -18.85 29.88 -7.94
CA VAL A 335 -17.80 29.42 -8.85
C VAL A 335 -18.29 28.15 -9.55
N LYS A 336 -18.22 28.12 -10.88
CA LYS A 336 -18.58 26.93 -11.64
C LYS A 336 -17.48 25.87 -11.49
N GLU A 337 -17.88 24.61 -11.50
CA GLU A 337 -16.96 23.47 -11.39
C GLU A 337 -15.93 23.43 -12.55
N GLU A 338 -16.32 23.92 -13.73
CA GLU A 338 -15.45 24.07 -14.90
C GLU A 338 -14.30 25.06 -14.63
N ASP A 339 -14.61 26.21 -14.03
CA ASP A 339 -13.62 27.25 -13.67
C ASP A 339 -12.62 26.71 -12.63
N PHE A 340 -13.09 25.90 -11.68
CA PHE A 340 -12.25 25.25 -10.68
C PHE A 340 -11.31 24.21 -11.31
N CYS A 341 -11.82 23.38 -12.22
CA CYS A 341 -11.00 22.40 -12.94
C CYS A 341 -9.92 23.06 -13.79
N GLU A 342 -10.28 24.11 -14.54
CA GLU A 342 -9.34 24.86 -15.40
C GLU A 342 -8.28 25.58 -14.56
N ALA A 343 -8.69 26.29 -13.51
CA ALA A 343 -7.77 26.98 -12.62
C ALA A 343 -6.82 26.02 -11.89
N THR A 344 -7.32 24.86 -11.45
CA THR A 344 -6.51 23.81 -10.83
C THR A 344 -5.50 23.23 -11.81
N LEU A 345 -5.92 22.98 -13.06
CA LEU A 345 -5.06 22.49 -14.12
C LEU A 345 -3.92 23.48 -14.42
N ASP A 346 -4.23 24.77 -14.51
CA ASP A 346 -3.27 25.82 -14.80
C ASP A 346 -2.28 26.06 -13.64
N MET A 347 -2.77 26.02 -12.40
CA MET A 347 -1.92 26.07 -11.21
C MET A 347 -0.96 24.87 -11.18
N GLY A 348 -1.47 23.65 -11.39
CA GLY A 348 -0.64 22.44 -11.47
C GLY A 348 0.42 22.52 -12.58
N LYS A 349 0.05 23.03 -13.75
CA LYS A 349 1.01 23.29 -14.84
C LYS A 349 2.11 24.28 -14.43
N PHE A 350 1.74 25.37 -13.75
CA PHE A 350 2.67 26.39 -13.28
C PHE A 350 3.63 25.84 -12.22
N GLN A 351 3.10 25.24 -11.16
CA GLN A 351 3.90 24.68 -10.06
C GLN A 351 4.79 23.54 -10.54
N GLY A 352 4.30 22.68 -11.44
CA GLY A 352 5.13 21.64 -12.05
C GLY A 352 6.32 22.24 -12.80
N ARG A 353 6.13 23.35 -13.53
CA ARG A 353 7.24 24.03 -14.22
C ARG A 353 8.24 24.64 -13.24
N GLU A 354 7.76 25.25 -12.16
CA GLU A 354 8.63 25.80 -11.10
C GLU A 354 9.43 24.70 -10.40
N ALA A 355 8.81 23.55 -10.10
CA ALA A 355 9.48 22.39 -9.53
C ALA A 355 10.58 21.85 -10.48
N VAL A 356 10.31 21.74 -11.78
CA VAL A 356 11.34 21.39 -12.79
C VAL A 356 12.50 22.38 -12.79
N LYS A 357 12.24 23.69 -12.72
CA LYS A 357 13.31 24.72 -12.65
C LYS A 357 14.17 24.54 -11.40
N ASN A 358 13.56 24.14 -10.29
CA ASN A 358 14.25 23.86 -9.02
C ASN A 358 14.92 22.48 -8.97
N LYS A 359 14.91 21.71 -10.08
CA LYS A 359 15.40 20.33 -10.18
C LYS A 359 14.68 19.34 -9.24
N ASP A 360 13.50 19.72 -8.73
CA ASP A 360 12.61 18.80 -8.01
C ASP A 360 11.76 18.02 -9.02
N TYR A 361 12.40 17.06 -9.68
CA TYR A 361 11.76 16.25 -10.72
C TYR A 361 10.70 15.31 -10.16
N LEU A 362 10.87 14.84 -8.92
CA LEU A 362 9.90 13.98 -8.25
C LEU A 362 8.63 14.76 -7.88
N GLY A 363 8.77 15.94 -7.27
CA GLY A 363 7.66 16.84 -6.99
C GLY A 363 6.95 17.28 -8.26
N ALA A 364 7.70 17.69 -9.30
CA ALA A 364 7.13 18.05 -10.60
C ALA A 364 6.33 16.91 -11.23
N MET A 365 6.86 15.68 -11.20
CA MET A 365 6.19 14.50 -11.72
C MET A 365 4.85 14.24 -11.00
N ASN A 366 4.82 14.42 -9.68
CA ASN A 366 3.60 14.21 -8.88
C ASN A 366 2.53 15.23 -9.25
N ILE A 367 2.93 16.50 -9.38
CA ILE A 367 2.06 17.59 -9.81
C ILE A 367 1.48 17.32 -11.20
N TYR A 368 2.31 16.92 -12.17
CA TYR A 368 1.83 16.59 -13.51
C TYR A 368 0.92 15.36 -13.53
N THR A 369 1.15 14.38 -12.66
CA THR A 369 0.27 13.21 -12.56
C THR A 369 -1.12 13.59 -12.05
N ALA A 370 -1.19 14.45 -11.03
CA ALA A 370 -2.47 14.98 -10.56
C ALA A 370 -3.17 15.81 -11.64
N ALA A 371 -2.42 16.64 -12.39
CA ALA A 371 -2.98 17.43 -13.49
C ALA A 371 -3.51 16.56 -14.65
N ILE A 372 -2.86 15.43 -14.96
CA ILE A 372 -3.30 14.49 -16.01
C ILE A 372 -4.62 13.82 -15.61
N ALA A 373 -4.84 13.54 -14.32
CA ALA A 373 -6.11 13.00 -13.84
C ALA A 373 -7.28 13.99 -14.07
N LEU A 374 -7.01 15.29 -14.03
CA LEU A 374 -8.00 16.34 -14.31
C LEU A 374 -8.24 16.55 -15.81
N ASN A 375 -7.18 16.50 -16.63
CA ASN A 375 -7.30 16.58 -18.08
C ASN A 375 -6.36 15.58 -18.78
N PRO A 376 -6.84 14.35 -19.06
CA PRO A 376 -6.03 13.31 -19.68
C PRO A 376 -5.76 13.54 -21.17
N THR A 377 -6.32 14.59 -21.77
CA THR A 377 -6.14 14.91 -23.20
C THR A 377 -5.09 16.00 -23.43
N ASP A 378 -4.53 16.58 -22.38
CA ASP A 378 -3.49 17.61 -22.50
C ASP A 378 -2.11 17.00 -22.72
N ALA A 379 -1.73 16.88 -24.00
CA ALA A 379 -0.42 16.37 -24.41
C ALA A 379 0.78 17.08 -23.75
N SER A 380 0.64 18.35 -23.35
CA SER A 380 1.73 19.10 -22.72
C SER A 380 2.09 18.57 -21.33
N LEU A 381 1.11 18.05 -20.59
CA LEU A 381 1.35 17.44 -19.28
C LEU A 381 2.17 16.16 -19.40
N PHE A 382 1.82 15.29 -20.35
CA PHE A 382 2.58 14.07 -20.63
C PHE A 382 3.99 14.39 -21.11
N SER A 383 4.17 15.39 -21.97
CA SER A 383 5.50 15.84 -22.40
C SER A 383 6.38 16.35 -21.23
N ASN A 384 5.78 17.06 -20.27
CA ASN A 384 6.49 17.58 -19.11
C ASN A 384 6.75 16.49 -18.06
N ARG A 385 5.81 15.55 -17.85
CA ARG A 385 6.02 14.41 -16.96
C ARG A 385 7.06 13.43 -17.52
N SER A 386 7.06 13.21 -18.83
CA SER A 386 8.11 12.46 -19.55
C SER A 386 9.51 13.02 -19.27
N LEU A 387 9.67 14.35 -19.30
CA LEU A 387 10.94 15.00 -18.93
C LEU A 387 11.35 14.65 -17.49
N CYS A 388 10.41 14.70 -16.55
CA CYS A 388 10.70 14.37 -15.16
C CYS A 388 11.16 12.91 -15.02
N TRP A 389 10.50 11.97 -15.69
CA TRP A 389 10.90 10.56 -15.73
C TRP A 389 12.31 10.35 -16.30
N LEU A 390 12.68 11.09 -17.35
CA LEU A 390 14.04 11.04 -17.90
C LEU A 390 15.09 11.41 -16.85
N HIS A 391 14.86 12.49 -16.11
CA HIS A 391 15.78 12.92 -15.04
C HIS A 391 15.81 11.97 -13.85
N LEU A 392 14.74 11.20 -13.62
CA LEU A 392 14.67 10.15 -12.60
C LEU A 392 15.22 8.80 -13.06
N GLY A 393 15.70 8.68 -14.30
CA GLY A 393 16.23 7.41 -14.85
C GLY A 393 15.16 6.40 -15.27
N GLU A 394 13.89 6.79 -15.31
CA GLU A 394 12.73 5.93 -15.54
C GLU A 394 12.34 5.85 -17.02
N GLY A 395 13.24 5.32 -17.85
CA GLY A 395 13.12 5.37 -19.33
C GLY A 395 11.84 4.75 -19.89
N LYS A 396 11.32 3.67 -19.29
CA LYS A 396 10.06 3.04 -19.75
C LYS A 396 8.86 3.95 -19.52
N LYS A 397 8.77 4.59 -18.35
CA LYS A 397 7.69 5.53 -18.00
C LYS A 397 7.78 6.80 -18.87
N ALA A 398 9.00 7.29 -19.08
CA ALA A 398 9.26 8.42 -19.97
C ALA A 398 8.79 8.15 -21.40
N LEU A 399 9.03 6.93 -21.91
CA LEU A 399 8.61 6.50 -23.25
C LEU A 399 7.09 6.43 -23.36
N MET A 400 6.41 5.82 -22.38
CA MET A 400 4.95 5.75 -22.35
C MET A 400 4.30 7.13 -22.44
N ASP A 401 4.78 8.09 -21.63
CA ASP A 401 4.26 9.46 -21.66
C ASP A 401 4.57 10.17 -23.00
N ALA A 402 5.75 9.93 -23.58
CA ALA A 402 6.11 10.50 -24.87
C ALA A 402 5.26 9.93 -26.02
N GLU A 403 4.90 8.65 -25.97
CA GLU A 403 4.02 8.00 -26.94
C GLU A 403 2.58 8.49 -26.82
N ALA A 404 2.06 8.61 -25.59
CA ALA A 404 0.77 9.24 -25.33
C ALA A 404 0.73 10.67 -25.91
N CYS A 405 1.79 11.45 -25.66
CA CYS A 405 1.94 12.79 -26.21
C CYS A 405 1.91 12.80 -27.75
N ARG A 406 2.59 11.87 -28.43
CA ARG A 406 2.57 11.74 -29.90
C ARG A 406 1.20 11.31 -30.41
N MET A 407 0.48 10.44 -29.70
CA MET A 407 -0.86 10.01 -30.09
C MET A 407 -1.85 11.17 -30.04
N MET A 408 -1.74 12.04 -29.03
CA MET A 408 -2.59 13.23 -28.90
C MET A 408 -2.20 14.38 -29.83
N ARG A 409 -0.90 14.59 -30.07
CA ARG A 409 -0.37 15.63 -30.96
C ARG A 409 0.75 15.06 -31.85
N PRO A 410 0.39 14.40 -32.98
CA PRO A 410 1.36 13.81 -33.90
C PRO A 410 2.31 14.82 -34.51
N ASP A 411 1.83 16.04 -34.74
CA ASP A 411 2.57 17.12 -35.41
C ASP A 411 3.40 17.98 -34.44
N TRP A 412 3.62 17.51 -33.20
CA TRP A 412 4.38 18.26 -32.20
C TRP A 412 5.83 17.77 -32.11
N PRO A 413 6.83 18.52 -32.64
CA PRO A 413 8.23 18.06 -32.69
C PRO A 413 8.78 17.68 -31.32
N LYS A 414 8.40 18.43 -30.27
CA LYS A 414 8.81 18.18 -28.89
C LYS A 414 8.43 16.78 -28.40
N ALA A 415 7.31 16.20 -28.89
CA ALA A 415 6.91 14.85 -28.55
C ALA A 415 7.86 13.79 -29.16
N CYS A 416 8.30 14.02 -30.41
CA CYS A 416 9.33 13.21 -31.06
C CYS A 416 10.67 13.28 -30.32
N TYR A 417 11.06 14.47 -29.85
CA TYR A 417 12.26 14.65 -29.04
C TYR A 417 12.19 13.85 -27.73
N ARG A 418 11.08 13.97 -26.97
CA ARG A 418 10.88 13.24 -25.72
C ARG A 418 10.93 11.73 -25.93
N LYS A 419 10.33 11.24 -27.02
CA LYS A 419 10.38 9.82 -27.39
C LYS A 419 11.81 9.36 -27.68
N GLY A 420 12.55 10.11 -28.49
CA GLY A 420 13.96 9.82 -28.80
C GLY A 420 14.81 9.78 -27.53
N ALA A 421 14.71 10.79 -26.67
CA ALA A 421 15.44 10.84 -25.40
C ALA A 421 15.12 9.66 -24.46
N ALA A 422 13.86 9.20 -24.42
CA ALA A 422 13.48 8.02 -23.63
C ALA A 422 14.08 6.73 -24.20
N LEU A 423 14.10 6.59 -25.53
CA LEU A 423 14.69 5.43 -26.20
C LEU A 423 16.21 5.40 -26.06
N MET A 424 16.86 6.57 -26.05
CA MET A 424 18.29 6.72 -25.75
C MET A 424 18.62 6.16 -24.36
N LEU A 425 17.84 6.54 -23.34
CA LEU A 425 18.01 6.05 -21.97
C LEU A 425 17.79 4.52 -21.88
N LEU A 426 16.90 3.98 -22.71
CA LEU A 426 16.63 2.55 -22.83
C LEU A 426 17.62 1.80 -23.74
N LYS A 427 18.55 2.51 -24.39
CA LYS A 427 19.51 1.97 -25.36
C LYS A 427 18.87 1.30 -26.59
N ASP A 428 17.67 1.73 -26.98
CA ASP A 428 17.00 1.28 -28.22
C ASP A 428 17.32 2.26 -29.37
N TYR A 429 18.57 2.25 -29.81
CA TYR A 429 19.14 3.24 -30.74
C TYR A 429 18.45 3.25 -32.11
N LYS A 430 17.90 2.11 -32.55
CA LYS A 430 17.18 2.00 -33.83
C LYS A 430 15.86 2.76 -33.80
N LYS A 431 15.06 2.60 -32.73
CA LYS A 431 13.80 3.34 -32.59
C LYS A 431 14.04 4.81 -32.24
N GLU A 432 15.11 5.10 -31.50
CA GLU A 432 15.56 6.46 -31.21
C GLU A 432 15.83 7.24 -32.50
N TYR A 433 16.67 6.70 -33.39
CA TYR A 433 17.01 7.29 -34.68
C TYR A 433 15.75 7.65 -35.49
N ASN A 434 14.81 6.71 -35.60
CA ASN A 434 13.54 6.95 -36.31
C ASN A 434 12.70 8.05 -35.64
N SER A 435 12.72 8.14 -34.31
CA SER A 435 11.96 9.16 -33.57
C SER A 435 12.50 10.56 -33.80
N PHE A 436 13.83 10.74 -33.84
CA PHE A 436 14.44 12.04 -34.17
C PHE A 436 14.27 12.40 -35.65
N LEU A 437 14.34 11.43 -36.57
CA LEU A 437 14.00 11.67 -37.97
C LEU A 437 12.56 12.16 -38.14
N ASP A 438 11.60 11.55 -37.45
CA ASP A 438 10.20 12.02 -37.46
C ASP A 438 10.09 13.44 -36.92
N GLY A 439 10.84 13.79 -35.88
CA GLY A 439 10.91 15.15 -35.35
C GLY A 439 11.46 16.15 -36.37
N LEU A 440 12.55 15.81 -37.07
CA LEU A 440 13.16 16.67 -38.10
C LEU A 440 12.33 16.80 -39.37
N LYS A 441 11.44 15.85 -39.68
CA LYS A 441 10.43 16.03 -40.74
C LYS A 441 9.45 17.16 -40.38
N LEU A 442 9.12 17.30 -39.10
CA LEU A 442 8.21 18.33 -38.60
C LEU A 442 8.93 19.68 -38.40
N GLU A 443 10.18 19.66 -37.91
CA GLU A 443 10.99 20.84 -37.68
C GLU A 443 12.43 20.64 -38.20
N PRO A 444 12.67 20.87 -39.51
CA PRO A 444 13.95 20.59 -40.14
C PRO A 444 15.13 21.40 -39.60
N GLU A 445 14.89 22.53 -38.94
CA GLU A 445 15.92 23.41 -38.39
C GLU A 445 16.22 23.18 -36.91
N ASN A 446 15.63 22.16 -36.28
CA ASN A 446 15.85 21.87 -34.87
C ASN A 446 17.28 21.33 -34.62
N ILE A 447 18.16 22.19 -34.09
CA ILE A 447 19.57 21.88 -33.85
C ILE A 447 19.73 20.78 -32.79
N GLU A 448 18.92 20.81 -31.72
CA GLU A 448 18.98 19.79 -30.65
C GLU A 448 18.68 18.39 -31.20
N MET A 449 17.66 18.26 -32.06
CA MET A 449 17.34 16.99 -32.72
C MET A 449 18.41 16.56 -33.72
N LYS A 450 19.03 17.49 -34.47
CA LYS A 450 20.14 17.15 -35.39
C LYS A 450 21.34 16.58 -34.63
N ASN A 451 21.66 17.16 -33.47
CA ASN A 451 22.73 16.70 -32.60
C ASN A 451 22.38 15.32 -32.01
N ALA A 452 21.19 15.17 -31.41
CA ALA A 452 20.75 13.91 -30.83
C ALA A 452 20.66 12.78 -31.88
N LEU A 453 20.22 13.07 -33.10
CA LEU A 453 20.23 12.12 -34.21
C LEU A 453 21.65 11.67 -34.57
N SER A 454 22.62 12.59 -34.56
CA SER A 454 24.02 12.29 -34.86
C SER A 454 24.64 11.40 -33.78
N GLU A 455 24.32 11.65 -32.51
CA GLU A 455 24.72 10.82 -31.38
C GLU A 455 24.10 9.41 -31.46
N ALA A 456 22.79 9.31 -31.75
CA ALA A 456 22.11 8.04 -31.96
C ALA A 456 22.74 7.22 -33.10
N LEU A 457 23.16 7.88 -34.19
CA LEU A 457 23.84 7.24 -35.31
C LEU A 457 25.23 6.72 -34.94
N GLN A 458 25.98 7.44 -34.09
CA GLN A 458 27.26 6.97 -33.58
C GLN A 458 27.09 5.78 -32.64
N ALA A 459 26.12 5.85 -31.72
CA ALA A 459 25.80 4.76 -30.80
C ALA A 459 25.35 3.49 -31.53
N LEU A 460 24.53 3.62 -32.58
CA LEU A 460 24.09 2.51 -33.43
C LEU A 460 25.27 1.84 -34.17
N LYS A 461 26.19 2.64 -34.72
CA LYS A 461 27.41 2.12 -35.36
C LYS A 461 28.32 1.39 -34.38
N MET A 462 28.38 1.88 -33.14
CA MET A 462 29.15 1.25 -32.07
C MET A 462 28.49 -0.05 -31.58
N SER A 463 27.17 -0.10 -31.41
CA SER A 463 26.47 -1.33 -31.03
C SER A 463 26.62 -2.41 -32.10
N ASP A 464 26.46 -2.06 -33.37
CA ASP A 464 26.62 -2.99 -34.49
C ASP A 464 28.07 -3.49 -34.64
N SER A 465 29.06 -2.76 -34.11
CA SER A 465 30.47 -3.17 -34.08
C SER A 465 30.85 -4.05 -32.88
N VAL A 466 30.14 -3.93 -31.76
CA VAL A 466 30.37 -4.75 -30.55
C VAL A 466 29.74 -6.14 -30.68
N ASP A 467 28.64 -6.28 -31.43
CA ASP A 467 28.03 -7.58 -31.74
C ASP A 467 28.86 -8.42 -32.75
N MET A 468 30.03 -7.93 -33.18
CA MET A 468 30.92 -8.55 -34.19
C MET A 468 32.31 -8.95 -33.66
N GLU A 469 32.61 -8.83 -32.36
CA GLU A 469 33.80 -9.43 -31.75
C GLU A 469 33.50 -10.86 -31.25
N PRO A 470 34.11 -11.92 -31.82
CA PRO A 470 34.02 -13.25 -31.25
C PRO A 470 34.79 -13.30 -29.92
N LEU A 471 34.19 -13.92 -28.90
CA LEU A 471 34.92 -14.44 -27.75
C LEU A 471 35.92 -15.50 -28.26
N ASP A 472 37.19 -15.15 -28.35
CA ASP A 472 38.30 -16.12 -28.52
C ASP A 472 38.52 -16.96 -27.25
#